data_AF-A0A0K8PG23-F1
#
_entry.id   AF-A0A0K8PG23-F1
#
_cell.length_a   1.000
_cell.length_b   1.000
_cell.length_c   1.000
_cell.angle_alpha   90.00
_cell.angle_beta   90.00
_cell.angle_gamma   90.00
#
_symmetry.space_group_name_H-M   'P 1'
#
loop_
_entity.id
_entity.type
_entity.pdbx_description
1 polymer ?
#
loop_
_entity_poly.entity_id
_entity_poly.type
_entity_poly.pdbx_seq_one_letter_code
_entity_poly.pdbx_strand_id
1 'polypeptide(L)' 'MNRQQILDLYEWAPGVCFRDPDKGEVLTAHVKTIRPAAGGIQDVRACRECVMAMEERRQRAAARKGQPYTPGRLAIE' A
#
# COMPACT_ATOMS: atom_id res chain seq x y z
N MET A 1 3.00 15.86 6.32
CA MET A 1 2.10 15.55 5.18
C MET A 1 0.77 15.11 5.73
N ASN A 2 -0.34 15.58 5.16
CA ASN A 2 -1.68 15.17 5.61
C ASN A 2 -2.12 13.86 4.93
N ARG A 3 -3.22 13.27 5.41
CA ARG A 3 -3.75 11.99 4.89
C ARG A 3 -4.07 12.06 3.39
N GLN A 4 -4.70 13.14 2.93
CA GLN A 4 -5.12 13.27 1.55
C GLN A 4 -3.92 13.32 0.60
N GLN A 5 -2.89 14.10 0.95
CA GLN A 5 -1.64 14.20 0.20
C GLN A 5 -0.92 12.85 0.05
N ILE A 6 -1.04 11.93 1.03
CA ILE A 6 -0.51 10.57 0.90
C ILE A 6 -1.33 9.78 -0.12
N LEU A 7 -2.67 9.83 0.00
CA LEU A 7 -3.56 9.07 -0.87
C LEU A 7 -3.46 9.53 -2.33
N ASP A 8 -3.22 10.82 -2.57
CA ASP A 8 -3.05 11.40 -3.91
C ASP A 8 -1.77 10.92 -4.62
N LEU A 9 -0.83 10.27 -3.91
CA LEU A 9 0.36 9.66 -4.50
C LEU A 9 0.08 8.30 -5.15
N TYR A 10 -1.13 7.76 -5.00
CA TYR A 10 -1.50 6.45 -5.50
C TYR A 10 -2.52 6.55 -6.63
N GLU A 11 -2.39 5.63 -7.59
CA GLU A 11 -3.41 5.41 -8.60
C GLU A 11 -4.51 4.49 -8.05
N TRP A 12 -5.74 4.99 -8.04
CA TRP A 12 -6.91 4.29 -7.51
C TRP A 12 -7.76 3.73 -8.64
N ALA A 13 -8.15 2.47 -8.52
CA ALA A 13 -9.12 1.83 -9.40
C ALA A 13 -10.08 0.94 -8.58
N PRO A 14 -11.29 0.66 -9.06
CA PRO A 14 -12.16 -0.34 -8.46
C PRO A 14 -11.45 -1.69 -8.35
N GLY A 15 -11.65 -2.37 -7.21
CA GLY A 15 -11.09 -3.70 -6.97
C GLY A 15 -11.31 -4.16 -5.54
N VAL A 16 -10.72 -5.30 -5.19
CA VAL A 16 -10.84 -5.90 -3.85
C VAL A 16 -9.58 -5.62 -3.04
N CYS A 17 -9.77 -5.15 -1.80
CA CYS A 17 -8.66 -4.98 -0.87
C CYS A 17 -8.11 -6.34 -0.47
N PHE A 18 -6.82 -6.61 -0.69
CA PHE A 18 -6.17 -7.86 -0.27
C PHE A 18 -6.32 -8.12 1.25
N ARG A 19 -6.42 -7.06 2.05
CA ARG A 19 -6.47 -7.16 3.51
C ARG A 19 -7.89 -7.24 4.09
N ASP A 20 -8.86 -6.68 3.38
CA ASP A 20 -10.26 -6.59 3.80
C ASP A 20 -11.17 -7.06 2.65
N PRO A 21 -11.10 -8.33 2.23
CA PRO A 21 -11.86 -8.81 1.08
C PRO A 21 -13.38 -8.71 1.28
N ASP A 22 -13.86 -8.79 2.52
CA ASP A 22 -15.28 -8.72 2.89
C ASP A 22 -15.93 -7.36 2.60
N LYS A 23 -15.14 -6.30 2.35
CA LYS A 23 -15.66 -5.01 1.89
C LYS A 23 -16.19 -5.05 0.46
N GLY A 24 -15.94 -6.14 -0.25
CA GLY A 24 -16.28 -6.27 -1.66
C GLY A 24 -15.46 -5.32 -2.54
N GLU A 25 -16.07 -4.87 -3.63
CA GLU A 25 -15.44 -3.95 -4.56
C GLU A 25 -15.43 -2.52 -4.00
N VAL A 26 -14.22 -1.96 -3.84
CA VAL A 26 -13.97 -0.60 -3.37
C VAL A 26 -12.85 0.05 -4.19
N LEU A 27 -12.61 1.35 -4.00
CA LEU A 27 -11.42 1.98 -4.56
C LEU A 27 -10.16 1.43 -3.89
N THR A 28 -9.29 0.84 -4.70
CA THR A 28 -8.03 0.24 -4.28
C THR A 28 -6.87 0.80 -5.08
N ALA A 29 -5.74 0.97 -4.41
CA ALA A 29 -4.49 1.33 -5.04
C ALA A 29 -3.61 0.10 -5.21
N HIS A 30 -2.83 0.10 -6.29
CA HIS A 30 -1.68 -0.80 -6.40
C HIS A 30 -0.73 -0.55 -5.23
N VAL A 31 -0.39 -1.60 -4.49
CA VAL A 31 0.59 -1.48 -3.42
C VAL A 31 1.82 -2.32 -3.62
N LYS A 32 1.75 -3.46 -4.33
CA LYS A 32 2.91 -4.30 -4.63
C LYS A 32 2.56 -5.34 -5.67
N THR A 33 3.52 -5.69 -6.51
CA THR A 33 3.46 -6.93 -7.28
C THR A 33 4.33 -7.98 -6.59
N ILE A 34 3.76 -9.14 -6.27
CA ILE A 34 4.46 -10.26 -5.63
C ILE A 34 4.54 -11.46 -6.57
N ARG A 35 5.54 -12.32 -6.37
CA ARG A 35 5.63 -13.63 -7.02
C ARG A 35 5.42 -14.71 -5.96
N PRO A 36 4.21 -15.29 -5.84
CA PRO A 36 3.95 -16.36 -4.89
C PRO A 36 4.79 -17.61 -5.20
N ALA A 37 5.07 -18.41 -4.17
CA ALA A 37 5.80 -19.68 -4.33
C ALA A 37 5.07 -20.69 -5.23
N ALA A 38 3.74 -20.61 -5.30
CA ALA A 38 2.90 -21.39 -6.20
C ALA A 38 3.07 -21.02 -7.69
N GLY A 39 3.94 -20.05 -8.01
CA GLY A 39 4.15 -19.53 -9.35
C GLY A 39 3.24 -18.36 -9.68
N GLY A 40 3.62 -17.62 -10.73
CA GLY A 40 2.87 -16.47 -11.24
C GLY A 40 3.27 -15.12 -10.66
N ILE A 41 2.58 -14.09 -11.14
CA ILE A 41 2.70 -12.71 -10.69
C ILE A 41 1.34 -12.30 -10.15
N GLN A 42 1.29 -11.87 -8.91
CA GLN A 42 0.06 -11.40 -8.27
C GLN A 42 0.17 -9.92 -7.96
N ASP A 43 -0.84 -9.18 -8.42
CA ASP A 43 -1.02 -7.78 -8.10
C ASP A 43 -1.71 -7.63 -6.75
N VAL A 44 -1.03 -7.00 -5.79
CA VAL A 44 -1.57 -6.73 -4.46
C VAL A 44 -2.11 -5.31 -4.45
N ARG A 45 -3.42 -5.22 -4.18
CA ARG A 45 -4.16 -3.96 -4.11
C ARG A 45 -4.72 -3.74 -2.71
N ALA A 46 -4.79 -2.49 -2.27
CA ALA A 46 -5.28 -2.13 -0.93
C ALA A 46 -6.22 -0.93 -0.96
N CYS A 47 -7.23 -0.94 -0.10
CA CYS A 47 -8.12 0.20 0.08
C CYS A 47 -7.41 1.38 0.79
N ARG A 48 -8.03 2.55 0.80
CA ARG A 48 -7.49 3.78 1.42
C ARG A 48 -7.04 3.60 2.87
N GLU A 49 -7.82 2.91 3.68
CA GLU A 49 -7.50 2.66 5.09
C GLU A 49 -6.27 1.77 5.23
N CYS A 50 -6.19 0.71 4.44
CA CYS A 50 -5.06 -0.20 4.44
C CYS A 50 -3.78 0.45 3.92
N VAL A 51 -3.85 1.28 2.88
CA VAL A 51 -2.72 2.09 2.41
C VAL A 51 -2.20 2.98 3.53
N MET A 52 -3.08 3.69 4.23
CA MET A 52 -2.68 4.56 5.34
C MET A 52 -2.04 3.79 6.50
N ALA A 53 -2.59 2.62 6.86
CA ALA A 53 -1.99 1.77 7.88
C ALA A 53 -0.62 1.20 7.45
N MET A 54 -0.40 0.96 6.16
CA MET A 54 0.89 0.56 5.62
C MET A 54 1.90 1.71 5.67
N GLU A 55 1.49 2.92 5.30
CA GLU A 55 2.33 4.12 5.37
C GLU A 55 2.76 4.46 6.79
N GLU A 56 1.85 4.35 7.76
CA GLU A 56 2.20 4.54 9.17
C GLU A 56 3.26 3.54 9.64
N ARG A 57 3.15 2.27 9.24
CA ARG A 57 4.16 1.25 9.56
C ARG A 57 5.51 1.56 8.90
N ARG A 58 5.49 2.06 7.66
CA ARG A 58 6.71 2.47 6.93
C ARG A 58 7.38 3.66 7.61
N GLN A 59 6.62 4.68 7.99
CA GLN A 59 7.12 5.84 8.72
C GLN A 59 7.77 5.43 10.04
N ARG A 60 7.10 4.58 10.84
CA ARG A 60 7.67 4.04 12.08
C ARG A 60 8.93 3.20 11.83
N ALA A 61 8.97 2.41 10.77
CA ALA A 61 10.15 1.62 10.42
C ALA A 61 11.34 2.48 9.99
N ALA A 62 11.12 3.50 9.17
CA ALA A 62 12.14 4.46 8.75
C ALA A 62 12.71 5.21 9.97
N ALA A 63 11.85 5.70 10.86
CA ALA A 63 12.26 6.34 12.11
C ALA A 63 13.13 5.43 12.98
N ARG A 64 12.77 4.14 13.14
CA ARG A 64 13.57 3.17 13.91
C ARG A 64 14.94 2.89 13.28
N LYS A 65 15.08 3.02 11.97
CA LYS A 65 16.33 2.78 11.24
C LYS A 65 17.16 4.05 11.02
N GLY A 66 16.68 5.22 11.47
CA GLY A 66 17.30 6.51 11.14
C GLY A 66 17.28 6.83 9.65
N GLN A 67 16.38 6.22 8.88
CA GLN A 67 16.28 6.40 7.44
C GLN A 67 15.21 7.46 7.10
N PRO A 68 15.39 8.22 6.01
CA PRO A 68 14.36 9.15 5.55
C PRO A 68 13.12 8.38 5.09
N TYR A 69 11.94 8.79 5.57
CA TYR A 69 10.67 8.29 5.10
C TYR A 69 10.25 8.99 3.81
N THR A 70 9.95 8.22 2.76
CA THR A 70 9.36 8.73 1.51
C THR A 70 8.03 8.04 1.26
N PRO A 71 6.89 8.76 1.30
CA PRO A 71 5.56 8.22 1.03
C PRO A 71 5.39 7.87 -0.46
N GLY A 72 4.39 7.04 -0.78
CA GLY A 72 4.05 6.73 -2.18
C GLY A 72 5.06 5.84 -2.91
N ARG A 73 6.07 5.30 -2.21
CA ARG A 73 6.99 4.31 -2.77
C ARG A 73 6.73 2.94 -2.18
N LEU A 74 6.79 1.92 -3.02
CA LEU A 74 7.14 0.58 -2.58
C LEU A 74 8.56 0.62 -2.01
N ALA A 75 8.78 -0.02 -0.85
CA ALA A 75 10.07 0.00 -0.16
C ALA A 75 11.22 -0.18 -1.16
N ILE A 76 12.21 0.70 -1.06
CA ILE A 76 13.44 0.69 -1.87
C ILE A 76 14.00 -0.74 -1.79
N GLU A 77 14.19 -1.37 -2.96
CA GLU A 77 14.94 -2.63 -3.09
C GLU A 77 16.36 -2.49 -2.53
#